data_AF-A0A7X9B3K3-F1
#
_entry.id   AF-A0A7X9B3K3-F1
#
_cell.length_a   1.000
_cell.length_b   1.000
_cell.length_c   1.000
_cell.angle_alpha   90.00
_cell.angle_beta   90.00
_cell.angle_gamma   90.00
#
_symmetry.space_group_name_H-M   'P 1'
#
loop_
_entity.id
_entity.type
_entity.pdbx_description
1 polymer ?
#
loop_
_entity_poly.entity_id
_entity_poly.type
_entity_poly.pdbx_seq_one_letter_code
_entity_poly.pdbx_strand_id
1 'polypeptide(L)'
;MMQQLRLLSLIVALLTTLSLHAQVYTIKATTDKPEGIYKKGETIQFAVQLLADDQAQAGTTLKYSLRRDGHDTINGEVISAAEPVLISTSLDTPGWAYVMFTPVDKEGKRIELKAKSPAGVGAMVDPLELRYAGKCPDDFDAFWAQQRATLDALPLNPRLEASPVSKDHEGKFVAFDVKVDCAGGMPVSGYLVMPAGAQAKSLPAVVSYHGAGVGSSGKRYRANAISFDVNAHGIANGQPAEFYSNLRDNELKSYYHQGKNDRDQFYFKGMYLRVMRSLDFVKTLPEWNGRDL
;
A
#
# COMPACT_ATOMS: atom_id res chain seq x y z
N MET A 1 25.31 39.21 74.75
CA MET A 1 24.36 39.28 73.61
C MET A 1 24.35 37.91 72.95
N MET A 2 23.48 37.00 73.42
CA MET A 2 23.36 35.62 72.91
C MET A 2 21.95 35.45 72.32
N GLN A 3 21.88 35.14 71.03
CA GLN A 3 20.64 34.96 70.28
C GLN A 3 20.07 33.55 70.47
N GLN A 4 18.75 33.49 70.62
CA GLN A 4 17.93 32.29 70.68
C GLN A 4 17.76 31.68 69.28
N LEU A 5 17.84 30.35 69.17
CA LEU A 5 17.39 29.60 67.99
C LEU A 5 16.09 28.87 68.34
N ARG A 6 14.98 29.19 67.65
CA ARG A 6 13.72 28.43 67.70
C ARG A 6 13.68 27.48 66.50
N LEU A 7 13.47 26.19 66.78
CA LEU A 7 13.23 25.15 65.78
C LEU A 7 11.73 25.10 65.46
N LEU A 8 11.34 25.22 64.19
CA LEU A 8 9.98 24.93 63.72
C LEU A 8 10.03 23.67 62.85
N SER A 9 9.38 22.60 63.29
CA SER A 9 9.22 21.36 62.53
C SER A 9 7.99 21.48 61.61
N LEU A 10 8.20 21.28 60.31
CA LEU A 10 7.12 21.19 59.31
C LEU A 10 6.97 19.72 58.88
N ILE A 11 5.83 19.10 59.18
CA ILE A 11 5.45 17.78 58.68
C ILE A 11 4.59 17.97 57.42
N VAL A 12 5.03 17.46 56.28
CA VAL A 12 4.25 17.40 55.03
C VAL A 12 3.82 15.95 54.82
N ALA A 13 2.51 15.70 54.83
CA ALA A 13 1.92 14.40 54.50
C ALA A 13 1.72 14.30 52.97
N LEU A 14 2.38 13.34 52.34
CA LEU A 14 2.28 13.07 50.90
C LEU A 14 1.20 11.99 50.68
N LEU A 15 0.04 12.36 50.13
CA LEU A 15 -0.93 11.39 49.61
C LEU A 15 -0.50 10.95 48.20
N THR A 16 -0.13 9.68 48.04
CA THR A 16 0.12 9.07 46.73
C THR A 16 -1.17 8.45 46.19
N THR A 17 -1.70 9.00 45.10
CA THR A 17 -2.76 8.39 44.30
C THR A 17 -2.14 7.29 43.42
N LEU A 18 -2.36 6.02 43.78
CA LEU A 18 -2.04 4.88 42.93
C LEU A 18 -2.98 4.90 41.70
N SER A 19 -2.48 5.43 40.58
CA SER A 19 -3.13 5.25 39.29
C SER A 19 -2.87 3.83 38.82
N LEU A 20 -3.90 2.97 38.79
CA LEU A 20 -3.83 1.68 38.11
C LEU A 20 -3.56 1.95 36.63
N HIS A 21 -2.31 1.74 36.21
CA HIS A 21 -1.98 1.68 34.79
C HIS A 21 -2.52 0.36 34.26
N ALA A 22 -3.36 0.43 33.22
CA ALA A 22 -3.78 -0.77 32.50
C ALA A 22 -2.55 -1.38 31.84
N GLN A 23 -2.24 -2.62 32.22
CA GLN A 23 -1.10 -3.36 31.71
C GLN A 23 -1.22 -3.52 30.18
N VAL A 24 -0.15 -3.22 29.46
CA VAL A 24 -0.11 -3.25 27.99
C VAL A 24 0.50 -4.56 27.53
N TYR A 25 -0.28 -5.37 26.82
CA TYR A 25 0.18 -6.65 26.30
C TYR A 25 0.67 -6.54 24.86
N THR A 26 1.76 -7.25 24.54
CA THR A 26 2.24 -7.43 23.15
C THR A 26 2.67 -8.87 22.92
N ILE A 27 2.72 -9.27 21.64
CA ILE A 27 3.25 -10.58 21.24
C ILE A 27 4.56 -10.36 20.51
N LYS A 28 5.60 -11.05 20.98
CA LYS A 28 6.85 -11.20 20.25
C LYS A 28 6.85 -12.58 19.61
N ALA A 29 6.65 -12.61 18.29
CA ALA A 29 6.68 -13.84 17.52
C ALA A 29 7.75 -13.76 16.43
N THR A 30 8.59 -14.79 16.33
CA THR A 30 9.70 -14.87 15.38
C THR A 30 9.78 -16.24 14.75
N THR A 31 10.49 -16.32 13.63
CA THR A 31 10.97 -17.56 13.02
C THR A 31 12.39 -17.88 13.52
N ASP A 32 12.81 -19.14 13.43
CA ASP A 32 14.20 -19.54 13.70
C ASP A 32 15.20 -19.04 12.63
N LYS A 33 14.70 -18.64 11.46
CA LYS A 33 15.46 -17.91 10.43
C LYS A 33 15.07 -16.44 10.37
N PRO A 34 16.01 -15.49 10.47
CA PRO A 34 15.72 -14.05 10.38
C PRO A 34 14.97 -13.64 9.09
N GLU A 35 15.29 -14.27 7.96
CA GLU A 35 14.67 -14.03 6.67
C GLU A 35 13.27 -14.62 6.53
N GLY A 36 12.91 -15.60 7.38
CA GLY A 36 11.63 -16.31 7.30
C GLY A 36 11.45 -17.09 6.00
N ILE A 37 12.52 -17.48 5.31
CA ILE A 37 12.50 -18.23 4.04
C ILE A 37 13.06 -19.63 4.25
N TYR A 38 12.31 -20.62 3.80
CA TYR A 38 12.59 -22.04 3.98
C TYR A 38 12.50 -22.79 2.66
N LYS A 39 13.11 -23.98 2.60
CA LYS A 39 12.93 -24.92 1.48
C LYS A 39 11.72 -25.82 1.72
N LYS A 40 11.14 -26.37 0.66
CA LYS A 40 10.10 -27.42 0.76
C LYS A 40 10.56 -28.56 1.68
N GLY A 41 9.67 -29.01 2.56
CA GLY A 41 9.92 -30.05 3.55
C GLY A 41 10.78 -29.61 4.73
N GLU A 42 11.36 -28.42 4.71
CA GLU A 42 12.11 -27.88 5.84
C GLU A 42 11.17 -27.51 6.99
N THR A 43 11.56 -27.86 8.21
CA THR A 43 10.80 -27.49 9.42
C THR A 43 10.94 -26.00 9.68
N ILE A 44 9.81 -25.31 9.78
CA ILE A 44 9.67 -23.94 10.23
C ILE A 44 9.42 -23.98 11.74
N GLN A 45 10.21 -23.23 12.52
CA GLN A 45 9.93 -23.04 13.94
C GLN A 45 9.50 -21.60 14.22
N PHE A 46 8.28 -21.47 14.73
CA PHE A 46 7.77 -20.21 15.26
C PHE A 46 7.99 -20.17 16.76
N ALA A 47 8.71 -19.15 17.23
CA ALA A 47 8.89 -18.85 18.64
C ALA A 47 7.94 -17.74 19.05
N VAL A 48 7.18 -17.92 20.13
CA VAL A 48 6.23 -16.93 20.65
C VAL A 48 6.47 -16.62 22.12
N GLN A 49 6.42 -15.34 22.46
CA GLN A 49 6.48 -14.85 23.83
C GLN A 49 5.39 -13.79 24.02
N LEU A 50 4.63 -13.90 25.10
CA LEU A 50 3.71 -12.85 25.54
C LEU A 50 4.49 -11.89 26.43
N LEU A 51 4.37 -10.60 26.16
CA LEU A 51 4.95 -9.55 26.97
C LEU A 51 3.85 -8.71 27.60
N ALA A 52 4.04 -8.33 28.86
CA ALA A 52 3.19 -7.40 29.58
C ALA A 52 4.07 -6.27 30.12
N ASP A 53 3.81 -5.05 29.65
CA ASP A 53 4.69 -3.88 29.85
C ASP A 53 6.16 -4.18 29.49
N ASP A 54 6.35 -4.81 28.33
CA ASP A 54 7.64 -5.25 27.77
C ASP A 54 8.42 -6.28 28.62
N GLN A 55 7.80 -6.88 29.63
CA GLN A 55 8.36 -7.98 30.42
C GLN A 55 7.68 -9.31 30.08
N ALA A 56 8.43 -10.42 30.12
CA ALA A 56 7.89 -11.73 29.80
C ALA A 56 6.74 -12.12 30.75
N GLN A 57 5.57 -12.41 30.18
CA GLN A 57 4.38 -12.85 30.89
C GLN A 57 4.23 -14.37 30.75
N ALA A 58 4.53 -15.10 31.81
CA ALA A 58 4.31 -16.55 31.88
C ALA A 58 2.89 -16.92 32.36
N GLY A 59 2.47 -18.15 32.09
CA GLY A 59 1.24 -18.75 32.62
C GLY A 59 -0.05 -18.28 31.96
N THR A 60 0.02 -17.55 30.84
CA THR A 60 -1.16 -17.10 30.09
C THR A 60 -1.42 -18.02 28.91
N THR A 61 -2.67 -18.43 28.70
CA THR A 61 -3.03 -19.25 27.55
C THR A 61 -2.98 -18.42 26.27
N LEU A 62 -2.23 -18.88 25.28
CA LEU A 62 -2.20 -18.34 23.92
C LEU A 62 -2.92 -19.33 23.00
N LYS A 63 -4.14 -19.01 22.60
CA LYS A 63 -4.80 -19.71 21.48
C LYS A 63 -4.08 -19.34 20.20
N TYR A 64 -3.86 -20.29 19.29
CA TYR A 64 -3.26 -20.00 18.00
C TYR A 64 -4.04 -20.58 16.83
N SER A 65 -3.89 -19.93 15.69
CA SER A 65 -4.39 -20.37 14.38
C SER A 65 -3.20 -20.39 13.41
N LEU A 66 -2.82 -21.59 12.99
CA LEU A 66 -1.76 -21.83 12.01
C LEU A 66 -2.39 -22.11 10.64
N ARG A 67 -2.16 -21.20 9.70
CA ARG A 67 -2.58 -21.27 8.31
C ARG A 67 -1.40 -21.63 7.42
N ARG A 68 -1.65 -22.47 6.44
CA ARG A 68 -0.66 -22.91 5.46
C ARG A 68 -1.35 -22.98 4.11
N ASP A 69 -0.71 -22.44 3.08
CA ASP A 69 -1.28 -22.46 1.73
C ASP A 69 -1.60 -23.89 1.29
N GLY A 70 -2.81 -24.10 0.78
CA GLY A 70 -3.27 -25.42 0.34
C GLY A 70 -3.69 -26.40 1.43
N HIS A 71 -3.72 -25.99 2.71
CA HIS A 71 -4.10 -26.85 3.83
C HIS A 71 -5.17 -26.23 4.73
N ASP A 72 -5.88 -27.09 5.47
CA ASP A 72 -6.78 -26.67 6.53
C ASP A 72 -6.05 -25.92 7.65
N THR A 73 -6.76 -25.00 8.29
CA THR A 73 -6.26 -24.25 9.43
C THR A 73 -6.14 -25.15 10.66
N ILE A 74 -4.97 -25.18 11.27
CA ILE A 74 -4.73 -25.85 12.55
C ILE A 74 -4.98 -24.85 13.68
N ASN A 75 -5.81 -25.21 14.65
CA ASN A 75 -6.01 -24.42 15.87
C ASN A 75 -5.45 -25.18 17.06
N GLY A 76 -4.85 -24.47 18.01
CA GLY A 76 -4.32 -25.07 19.23
C GLY A 76 -4.10 -24.04 20.33
N GLU A 77 -3.50 -24.48 21.42
CA GLU A 77 -3.20 -23.66 22.58
C GLU A 77 -1.79 -23.95 23.08
N VAL A 78 -1.09 -22.91 23.54
CA VAL A 78 0.16 -23.02 24.28
C VAL A 78 0.10 -22.13 25.51
N ILE A 79 0.83 -22.49 26.58
CA ILE A 79 0.95 -21.65 27.77
C ILE A 79 2.20 -20.79 27.62
N SER A 80 2.07 -19.48 27.72
CA SER A 80 3.20 -18.56 27.66
C SER A 80 4.19 -18.84 28.78
N ALA A 81 5.48 -18.62 28.51
CA ALA A 81 6.55 -18.84 29.47
C ALA A 81 7.51 -17.64 29.50
N ALA A 82 8.46 -17.68 30.45
CA ALA A 82 9.53 -16.69 30.51
C ALA A 82 10.40 -16.74 29.23
N GLU A 83 10.66 -17.94 28.72
CA GLU A 83 11.31 -18.15 27.42
C GLU A 83 10.27 -18.33 26.30
N PRO A 84 10.63 -18.06 25.03
CA PRO A 84 9.73 -18.29 23.91
C PRO A 84 9.30 -19.75 23.78
N VAL A 85 8.01 -19.95 23.52
CA VAL A 85 7.41 -21.27 23.27
C VAL A 85 7.44 -21.55 21.77
N LEU A 86 7.78 -22.79 21.40
CA LEU A 86 7.97 -23.18 20.01
C LEU A 86 6.73 -23.87 19.43
N ILE A 87 6.37 -23.50 18.21
CA ILE A 87 5.38 -24.20 17.37
C ILE A 87 6.08 -24.52 16.05
N SER A 88 5.99 -25.77 15.62
CA SER A 88 6.65 -26.23 14.39
C SER A 88 5.64 -26.54 13.29
N THR A 89 6.05 -26.32 12.04
CA THR A 89 5.32 -26.78 10.88
C THR A 89 6.23 -26.96 9.67
N SER A 90 5.69 -27.40 8.54
CA SER A 90 6.39 -27.45 7.26
C SER A 90 5.37 -27.38 6.11
N LEU A 91 5.87 -27.12 4.91
CA LEU A 91 5.16 -27.21 3.64
C LEU A 91 6.05 -27.94 2.63
N ASP A 92 5.47 -28.88 1.88
CA ASP A 92 6.17 -29.60 0.81
C ASP A 92 6.01 -28.91 -0.56
N THR A 93 5.26 -27.82 -0.62
CA THR A 93 5.03 -27.00 -1.81
C THR A 93 5.42 -25.54 -1.54
N PRO A 94 5.73 -24.76 -2.59
CA PRO A 94 5.93 -23.32 -2.45
C PRO A 94 4.68 -22.67 -1.85
N GLY A 95 4.84 -21.79 -0.87
CA GLY A 95 3.69 -21.25 -0.14
C GLY A 95 4.06 -20.42 1.08
N TRP A 96 3.01 -20.02 1.80
CA TRP A 96 3.09 -19.28 3.04
C TRP A 96 2.61 -20.14 4.22
N ALA A 97 3.33 -20.12 5.35
CA ALA A 97 2.84 -20.55 6.66
C ALA A 97 2.72 -19.34 7.62
N TYR A 98 1.57 -19.14 8.25
CA TYR A 98 1.29 -18.01 9.14
C TYR A 98 0.67 -18.50 10.44
N VAL A 99 1.23 -18.10 11.58
CA VAL A 99 0.63 -18.36 12.89
C VAL A 99 0.18 -17.05 13.53
N MET A 100 -1.09 -17.00 13.92
CA MET A 100 -1.66 -15.94 14.76
C MET A 100 -1.90 -16.45 16.16
N PHE A 101 -1.69 -15.58 17.14
CA PHE A 101 -1.88 -15.85 18.56
C PHE A 101 -2.94 -14.92 19.15
N THR A 102 -3.74 -15.45 20.07
CA THR A 102 -4.76 -14.73 20.83
C THR A 102 -4.59 -15.09 22.31
N PRO A 103 -4.03 -14.20 23.14
CA PRO A 103 -3.96 -14.42 24.58
C PRO A 103 -5.36 -14.36 25.18
N VAL A 104 -5.62 -15.25 26.14
CA VAL A 104 -6.87 -15.28 26.91
C VAL A 104 -6.59 -15.36 28.41
N ASP A 105 -7.48 -14.79 29.22
CA ASP A 105 -7.46 -14.93 30.67
C ASP A 105 -7.93 -16.34 31.12
N LYS A 106 -8.01 -16.55 32.44
CA LYS A 106 -8.39 -17.85 33.03
C LYS A 106 -9.83 -18.23 32.71
N GLU A 107 -10.67 -17.24 32.45
CA GLU A 107 -12.07 -17.37 32.06
C GLU A 107 -12.23 -17.57 30.54
N GLY A 108 -11.12 -17.55 29.78
CA GLY A 108 -11.09 -17.75 28.34
C GLY A 108 -11.45 -16.49 27.53
N LYS A 109 -11.54 -15.33 28.17
CA LYS A 109 -11.80 -14.05 27.51
C LYS A 109 -10.51 -13.47 26.95
N ARG A 110 -10.61 -12.87 25.76
CA ARG A 110 -9.48 -12.27 25.04
C ARG A 110 -8.82 -11.16 25.86
N ILE A 111 -7.50 -11.23 25.96
CA ILE A 111 -6.65 -10.15 26.46
C ILE A 111 -6.32 -9.23 25.28
N GLU A 112 -6.58 -7.93 25.44
CA GLU A 112 -6.31 -6.96 24.39
C GLU A 112 -4.82 -6.69 24.25
N LEU A 113 -4.35 -6.66 23.00
CA LEU A 113 -2.98 -6.31 22.66
C LEU A 113 -2.88 -4.81 22.38
N LYS A 114 -1.69 -4.25 22.57
CA LYS A 114 -1.35 -2.88 22.15
C LYS A 114 -1.80 -2.66 20.72
N ALA A 115 -2.53 -1.57 20.48
CA ALA A 115 -2.99 -1.22 19.14
C ALA A 115 -1.83 -1.21 18.14
N LYS A 116 -2.04 -1.81 16.97
CA LYS A 116 -1.04 -1.96 15.89
C LYS A 116 0.17 -2.85 16.21
N SER A 117 0.17 -3.57 17.34
CA SER A 117 1.17 -4.64 17.56
C SER A 117 0.82 -5.88 16.73
N PRO A 118 1.82 -6.57 16.13
CA PRO A 118 1.57 -7.82 15.44
C PRO A 118 1.13 -8.90 16.42
N ALA A 119 0.13 -9.69 16.03
CA ALA A 119 -0.36 -10.82 16.82
C ALA A 119 0.19 -12.18 16.33
N GLY A 120 1.15 -12.18 15.41
CA GLY A 120 1.58 -13.39 14.71
C GLY A 120 2.81 -13.18 13.85
N VAL A 121 3.31 -14.27 13.28
CA VAL A 121 4.50 -14.32 12.43
C VAL A 121 4.26 -15.27 11.25
N GLY A 122 4.87 -14.96 10.11
CA GLY A 122 4.78 -15.76 8.90
C GLY A 122 6.15 -16.18 8.38
N ALA A 123 6.16 -17.25 7.61
CA ALA A 123 7.31 -17.78 6.90
C ALA A 123 6.90 -18.16 5.47
N MET A 124 7.81 -17.99 4.52
CA MET A 124 7.63 -18.43 3.13
C MET A 124 8.46 -19.69 2.87
N VAL A 125 7.92 -20.56 2.04
CA VAL A 125 8.58 -21.78 1.56
C VAL A 125 8.80 -21.64 0.06
N ASP A 126 10.05 -21.73 -0.38
CA ASP A 126 10.52 -21.56 -1.76
C ASP A 126 9.75 -20.49 -2.55
N PRO A 127 9.72 -19.22 -2.08
CA PRO A 127 8.84 -18.18 -2.63
C PRO A 127 9.06 -17.90 -4.12
N LEU A 128 10.26 -18.14 -4.65
CA LEU A 128 10.59 -17.96 -6.06
C LEU A 128 10.03 -19.08 -6.96
N GLU A 129 9.53 -20.17 -6.37
CA GLU A 129 8.85 -21.23 -7.10
C GLU A 129 7.32 -21.06 -7.14
N LEU A 130 6.76 -20.04 -6.45
CA LEU A 130 5.33 -19.74 -6.51
C LEU A 130 4.90 -19.46 -7.96
N ARG A 131 3.87 -20.17 -8.43
CA ARG A 131 3.29 -20.01 -9.76
C ARG A 131 1.85 -19.57 -9.66
N TYR A 132 1.37 -18.86 -10.69
CA TYR A 132 -0.04 -18.55 -10.83
C TYR A 132 -0.85 -19.86 -10.90
N ALA A 133 -1.85 -19.99 -10.02
CA ALA A 133 -2.67 -21.21 -9.91
C ALA A 133 -3.78 -21.31 -10.97
N GLY A 134 -4.12 -20.20 -11.64
CA GLY A 134 -5.16 -20.16 -12.66
C GLY A 134 -4.64 -20.48 -14.06
N LYS A 135 -5.58 -20.61 -15.01
CA LYS A 135 -5.27 -20.67 -16.44
C LYS A 135 -5.46 -19.28 -17.04
N CYS A 136 -4.47 -18.79 -17.79
CA CYS A 136 -4.66 -17.61 -18.64
C CYS A 136 -5.78 -17.92 -19.67
N PRO A 137 -6.79 -17.03 -19.86
CA PRO A 137 -7.82 -17.25 -20.88
C PRO A 137 -7.22 -17.46 -22.27
N ASP A 138 -7.76 -18.40 -23.04
CA ASP A 138 -7.24 -18.74 -24.37
C ASP A 138 -7.32 -17.55 -25.36
N ASP A 139 -8.21 -16.59 -25.11
CA ASP A 139 -8.41 -15.39 -25.93
C ASP A 139 -7.80 -14.10 -25.34
N PHE A 140 -6.91 -14.20 -24.33
CA PHE A 140 -6.33 -13.05 -23.65
C PHE A 140 -5.67 -12.05 -24.62
N ASP A 141 -4.80 -12.54 -25.51
CA ASP A 141 -4.09 -11.68 -26.47
C ASP A 141 -5.04 -11.11 -27.52
N ALA A 142 -6.01 -11.91 -27.99
CA ALA A 142 -7.01 -11.46 -28.96
C ALA A 142 -7.89 -10.33 -28.39
N PHE A 143 -8.28 -10.45 -27.11
CA PHE A 143 -9.04 -9.44 -26.40
C PHE A 143 -8.26 -8.11 -26.33
N TRP A 144 -6.99 -8.15 -25.94
CA TRP A 144 -6.16 -6.93 -25.83
C TRP A 144 -5.78 -6.35 -27.19
N ALA A 145 -5.58 -7.17 -28.22
CA ALA A 145 -5.38 -6.71 -29.60
C ALA A 145 -6.61 -5.92 -30.09
N GLN A 146 -7.82 -6.39 -29.78
CA GLN A 146 -9.05 -5.65 -30.10
C GLN A 146 -9.14 -4.32 -29.36
N GLN A 147 -8.74 -4.27 -28.07
CA GLN A 147 -8.72 -3.04 -27.28
C GLN A 147 -7.73 -2.01 -27.86
N ARG A 148 -6.54 -2.47 -28.29
CA ARG A 148 -5.55 -1.64 -29.00
C ARG A 148 -6.09 -1.12 -30.34
N ALA A 149 -6.70 -1.98 -31.16
CA ALA A 149 -7.31 -1.57 -32.43
C ALA A 149 -8.42 -0.52 -32.24
N THR A 150 -9.20 -0.63 -31.16
CA THR A 150 -10.20 0.38 -30.77
C THR A 150 -9.54 1.74 -30.48
N LEU A 151 -8.36 1.75 -29.87
CA LEU A 151 -7.60 3.00 -29.71
C LEU A 151 -7.04 3.50 -31.04
N ASP A 152 -6.50 2.64 -31.90
CA ASP A 152 -5.94 3.05 -33.20
C ASP A 152 -6.97 3.75 -34.11
N ALA A 153 -8.22 3.29 -34.06
CA ALA A 153 -9.31 3.89 -34.83
C ALA A 153 -9.78 5.25 -34.29
N LEU A 154 -9.44 5.60 -33.05
CA LEU A 154 -9.87 6.83 -32.40
C LEU A 154 -8.75 7.90 -32.48
N PRO A 155 -9.01 9.08 -33.09
CA PRO A 155 -8.04 10.17 -33.14
C PRO A 155 -7.67 10.65 -31.74
N LEU A 156 -6.41 11.08 -31.55
CA LEU A 156 -5.92 11.52 -30.25
C LEU A 156 -6.61 12.78 -29.73
N ASN A 157 -6.82 13.78 -30.59
CA ASN A 157 -7.43 15.08 -30.27
C ASN A 157 -6.96 15.68 -28.92
N PRO A 158 -5.64 15.85 -28.70
CA PRO A 158 -5.14 16.37 -27.44
C PRO A 158 -5.57 17.83 -27.24
N ARG A 159 -6.10 18.13 -26.06
CA ARG A 159 -6.47 19.47 -25.60
C ARG A 159 -5.54 19.84 -24.46
N LEU A 160 -4.75 20.90 -24.65
CA LEU A 160 -3.77 21.38 -23.68
C LEU A 160 -4.19 22.76 -23.21
N GLU A 161 -4.57 22.88 -21.94
CA GLU A 161 -4.87 24.15 -21.29
C GLU A 161 -3.70 24.57 -20.42
N ALA A 162 -3.21 25.81 -20.58
CA ALA A 162 -2.10 26.31 -19.77
C ALA A 162 -2.44 26.24 -18.28
N SER A 163 -1.56 25.63 -17.48
CA SER A 163 -1.74 25.47 -16.04
C SER A 163 -0.63 26.22 -15.28
N PRO A 164 -0.97 27.02 -14.25
CA PRO A 164 0.03 27.75 -13.49
C PRO A 164 1.09 26.85 -12.87
N VAL A 165 2.34 27.33 -12.88
CA VAL A 165 3.47 26.77 -12.14
C VAL A 165 3.70 27.59 -10.87
N SER A 166 4.38 27.03 -9.86
CA SER A 166 4.75 27.80 -8.67
C SER A 166 5.82 28.85 -9.02
N LYS A 167 5.92 29.90 -8.18
CA LYS A 167 6.89 30.99 -8.37
C LYS A 167 8.33 30.51 -8.58
N ASP A 168 8.75 29.46 -7.87
CA ASP A 168 10.11 28.91 -7.98
C ASP A 168 10.41 28.24 -9.33
N HIS A 169 9.36 27.91 -10.09
CA HIS A 169 9.39 27.26 -11.40
C HIS A 169 9.01 28.19 -12.55
N GLU A 170 8.61 29.43 -12.26
CA GLU A 170 8.27 30.44 -13.26
C GLU A 170 9.47 30.70 -14.19
N GLY A 171 9.20 30.79 -15.49
CA GLY A 171 10.22 30.95 -16.54
C GLY A 171 11.11 29.72 -16.79
N LYS A 172 11.14 28.73 -15.89
CA LYS A 172 11.93 27.49 -16.03
C LYS A 172 11.14 26.35 -16.64
N PHE A 173 9.83 26.32 -16.41
CA PHE A 173 8.94 25.25 -16.84
C PHE A 173 7.65 25.78 -17.43
N VAL A 174 7.08 25.02 -18.36
CA VAL A 174 5.70 25.17 -18.81
C VAL A 174 4.89 23.97 -18.32
N ALA A 175 3.62 24.21 -17.98
CA ALA A 175 2.70 23.16 -17.53
C ALA A 175 1.34 23.29 -18.22
N PHE A 176 0.73 22.15 -18.54
CA PHE A 176 -0.57 22.06 -19.18
C PHE A 176 -1.45 21.05 -18.43
N ASP A 177 -2.73 21.39 -18.21
CA ASP A 177 -3.76 20.39 -17.95
C ASP A 177 -4.19 19.79 -19.30
N VAL A 178 -4.01 18.49 -19.44
CA VAL A 178 -4.17 17.79 -20.70
C VAL A 178 -5.39 16.91 -20.64
N LYS A 179 -6.18 16.92 -21.72
CA LYS A 179 -7.20 15.89 -22.01
C LYS A 179 -6.96 15.28 -23.39
N VAL A 180 -6.97 13.96 -23.49
CA VAL A 180 -6.85 13.21 -24.75
C VAL A 180 -8.02 12.25 -24.86
N ASP A 181 -8.63 12.18 -26.04
CA ASP A 181 -9.76 11.30 -26.27
C ASP A 181 -9.33 9.83 -26.08
N CYS A 182 -10.16 9.05 -25.40
CA CYS A 182 -9.85 7.66 -25.06
C CYS A 182 -11.12 6.81 -25.04
N ALA A 183 -10.99 5.56 -25.46
CA ALA A 183 -12.03 4.56 -25.26
C ALA A 183 -12.11 4.15 -23.78
N GLY A 184 -13.24 3.55 -23.37
CA GLY A 184 -13.45 3.12 -21.99
C GLY A 184 -14.08 4.19 -21.08
N GLY A 185 -14.86 5.10 -21.65
CA GLY A 185 -15.78 6.01 -20.94
C GLY A 185 -15.17 7.31 -20.42
N MET A 186 -13.88 7.32 -20.08
CA MET A 186 -13.18 8.50 -19.56
C MET A 186 -11.96 8.85 -20.42
N PRO A 187 -11.66 10.14 -20.63
CA PRO A 187 -10.48 10.57 -21.37
C PRO A 187 -9.20 10.24 -20.59
N VAL A 188 -8.05 10.29 -21.26
CA VAL A 188 -6.80 10.52 -20.52
C VAL A 188 -6.87 11.95 -20.01
N SER A 189 -6.65 12.15 -18.71
CA SER A 189 -6.45 13.47 -18.12
C SER A 189 -5.16 13.47 -17.32
N GLY A 190 -4.43 14.59 -17.28
CA GLY A 190 -3.22 14.68 -16.47
C GLY A 190 -2.48 16.00 -16.64
N TYR A 191 -1.46 16.21 -15.82
CA TYR A 191 -0.58 17.37 -15.96
C TYR A 191 0.67 17.02 -16.78
N LEU A 192 0.87 17.73 -17.87
CA LEU A 192 2.10 17.71 -18.68
C LEU A 192 3.00 18.86 -18.25
N VAL A 193 4.25 18.59 -17.92
CA VAL A 193 5.24 19.58 -17.49
C VAL A 193 6.54 19.34 -18.26
N MET A 194 7.15 20.39 -18.77
CA MET A 194 8.46 20.30 -19.44
C MET A 194 9.27 21.59 -19.25
N PRO A 195 10.62 21.54 -19.39
CA PRO A 195 11.45 22.73 -19.40
C PRO A 195 10.97 23.76 -20.43
N ALA A 196 10.93 25.04 -20.03
CA ALA A 196 10.56 26.11 -20.95
C ALA A 196 11.58 26.22 -22.09
N GLY A 197 11.10 26.36 -23.33
CA GLY A 197 11.96 26.47 -24.51
C GLY A 197 12.66 25.17 -24.91
N ALA A 198 12.17 24.01 -24.46
CA ALA A 198 12.64 22.71 -24.91
C ALA A 198 12.63 22.62 -26.45
N GLN A 199 13.73 22.15 -27.02
CA GLN A 199 13.88 22.04 -28.47
C GLN A 199 13.18 20.79 -28.99
N ALA A 200 12.83 20.79 -30.28
CA ALA A 200 12.28 19.60 -30.93
C ALA A 200 13.23 18.40 -30.75
N LYS A 201 12.67 17.25 -30.38
CA LYS A 201 13.36 15.97 -30.19
C LYS A 201 14.55 16.01 -29.22
N SER A 202 14.51 16.90 -28.22
CA SER A 202 15.64 17.10 -27.31
C SER A 202 15.52 16.36 -25.97
N LEU A 203 14.32 15.93 -25.59
CA LEU A 203 14.06 15.41 -24.24
C LEU A 203 13.59 13.95 -24.22
N PRO A 204 14.04 13.14 -23.25
CA PRO A 204 13.31 11.94 -22.87
C PRO A 204 11.96 12.32 -22.25
N ALA A 205 11.06 11.36 -22.13
CA ALA A 205 9.81 11.53 -21.40
C ALA A 205 9.70 10.57 -20.23
N VAL A 206 8.93 10.96 -19.21
CA VAL A 206 8.57 10.13 -18.05
C VAL A 206 7.07 10.22 -17.84
N VAL A 207 6.37 9.10 -17.98
CA VAL A 207 4.93 9.01 -17.68
C VAL A 207 4.73 8.37 -16.31
N SER A 208 4.02 9.07 -15.42
CA SER A 208 3.80 8.65 -14.03
C SER A 208 2.35 8.24 -13.81
N TYR A 209 2.17 7.13 -13.10
CA TYR A 209 0.87 6.58 -12.71
C TYR A 209 0.77 6.49 -11.18
N HIS A 210 -0.46 6.47 -10.66
CA HIS A 210 -0.73 6.60 -9.22
C HIS A 210 -1.08 5.26 -8.58
N GLY A 211 -0.85 5.18 -7.27
CA GLY A 211 -1.40 4.11 -6.42
C GLY A 211 -2.92 4.28 -6.20
N ALA A 212 -3.51 3.35 -5.45
CA ALA A 212 -4.94 3.36 -5.17
C ALA A 212 -5.38 4.63 -4.44
N GLY A 213 -6.41 5.30 -4.96
CA GLY A 213 -6.98 6.52 -4.38
C GLY A 213 -7.82 7.28 -5.40
N VAL A 214 -8.49 8.34 -4.97
CA VAL A 214 -9.22 9.27 -5.84
C VAL A 214 -8.65 10.66 -5.57
N GLY A 215 -8.07 11.29 -6.59
CA GLY A 215 -7.34 12.53 -6.43
C GLY A 215 -6.93 13.17 -7.77
N SER A 216 -6.31 14.35 -7.65
CA SER A 216 -5.72 15.08 -8.78
C SER A 216 -4.44 14.40 -9.28
N SER A 217 -4.13 14.55 -10.57
CA SER A 217 -2.74 14.49 -11.04
C SER A 217 -1.86 15.55 -10.36
N GLY A 218 -0.56 15.27 -10.28
CA GLY A 218 0.45 16.19 -9.77
C GLY A 218 1.31 16.80 -10.89
N LYS A 219 1.88 17.98 -10.65
CA LYS A 219 2.89 18.57 -11.54
C LYS A 219 4.28 18.07 -11.14
N ARG A 220 4.95 17.34 -12.02
CA ARG A 220 6.30 16.81 -11.79
C ARG A 220 7.32 17.64 -12.58
N TYR A 221 8.15 18.42 -11.89
CA TYR A 221 9.13 19.29 -12.52
C TYR A 221 10.46 18.54 -12.70
N ARG A 222 10.84 18.23 -13.94
CA ARG A 222 12.11 17.57 -14.28
C ARG A 222 12.87 18.42 -15.28
N ALA A 223 14.05 18.92 -14.89
CA ALA A 223 14.84 19.83 -15.73
C ALA A 223 15.36 19.18 -17.03
N ASN A 224 15.39 17.85 -17.10
CA ASN A 224 15.97 17.07 -18.20
C ASN A 224 14.98 16.09 -18.86
N ALA A 225 13.67 16.25 -18.64
CA ALA A 225 12.66 15.35 -19.22
C ALA A 225 11.29 16.03 -19.35
N ILE A 226 10.52 15.58 -20.33
CA ILE A 226 9.07 15.78 -20.34
C ILE A 226 8.47 14.92 -19.24
N SER A 227 7.56 15.47 -18.44
CA SER A 227 6.85 14.74 -17.39
C SER A 227 5.35 14.77 -17.62
N PHE A 228 4.73 13.60 -17.73
CA PHE A 228 3.28 13.49 -17.83
C PHE A 228 2.73 12.64 -16.68
N ASP A 229 2.00 13.27 -15.76
CA ASP A 229 1.44 12.62 -14.58
C ASP A 229 -0.07 12.37 -14.82
N VAL A 230 -0.43 11.11 -15.05
CA VAL A 230 -1.73 10.72 -15.58
C VAL A 230 -2.71 10.47 -14.43
N ASN A 231 -3.89 11.07 -14.52
CA ASN A 231 -4.98 10.87 -13.58
C ASN A 231 -5.55 9.46 -13.78
N ALA A 232 -5.52 8.63 -12.75
CA ALA A 232 -5.96 7.23 -12.82
C ALA A 232 -7.42 7.07 -13.30
N HIS A 233 -8.29 8.03 -12.99
CA HIS A 233 -9.73 7.96 -13.26
C HIS A 233 -10.14 8.76 -14.51
N GLY A 234 -9.25 9.58 -15.07
CA GLY A 234 -9.59 10.52 -16.15
C GLY A 234 -10.47 11.69 -15.70
N ILE A 235 -10.57 11.92 -14.39
CA ILE A 235 -11.33 13.03 -13.79
C ILE A 235 -10.57 14.35 -13.87
N ALA A 236 -11.27 15.46 -13.62
CA ALA A 236 -10.67 16.79 -13.62
C ALA A 236 -9.55 16.94 -12.57
N ASN A 237 -8.48 17.64 -12.94
CA ASN A 237 -7.34 17.92 -12.06
C ASN A 237 -7.48 19.28 -11.38
N GLY A 238 -6.67 19.52 -10.34
CA GLY A 238 -6.59 20.83 -9.67
C GLY A 238 -7.85 21.25 -8.88
N GLN A 239 -8.83 20.36 -8.75
CA GLN A 239 -10.05 20.62 -7.98
C GLN A 239 -9.79 20.65 -6.46
N PRO A 240 -10.69 21.24 -5.65
CA PRO A 240 -10.62 21.20 -4.20
C PRO A 240 -10.68 19.77 -3.63
N ALA A 241 -10.18 19.56 -2.42
CA ALA A 241 -10.18 18.24 -1.76
C ALA A 241 -11.59 17.62 -1.62
N GLU A 242 -12.61 18.46 -1.43
CA GLU A 242 -14.01 18.04 -1.33
C GLU A 242 -14.52 17.39 -2.62
N PHE A 243 -14.12 17.88 -3.80
CA PHE A 243 -14.49 17.28 -5.09
C PHE A 243 -14.07 15.81 -5.17
N TYR A 244 -12.82 15.52 -4.82
CA TYR A 244 -12.31 14.14 -4.84
C TYR A 244 -12.89 13.28 -3.73
N SER A 245 -13.16 13.87 -2.55
CA SER A 245 -13.81 13.18 -1.44
C SER A 245 -15.22 12.75 -1.82
N ASN A 246 -15.99 13.63 -2.47
CA ASN A 246 -17.33 13.33 -2.95
C ASN A 246 -17.33 12.21 -4.00
N LEU A 247 -16.43 12.26 -4.99
CA LEU A 247 -16.29 11.18 -5.97
C LEU A 247 -15.92 9.84 -5.31
N ARG A 248 -14.97 9.86 -4.36
CA ARG A 248 -14.55 8.65 -3.62
C ARG A 248 -15.70 8.02 -2.87
N ASP A 249 -16.56 8.84 -2.27
CA ASP A 249 -17.62 8.38 -1.39
C ASP A 249 -18.91 8.03 -2.18
N ASN A 250 -18.97 8.38 -3.49
CA ASN A 250 -20.09 8.14 -4.40
C ASN A 250 -19.68 7.39 -5.68
N GLU A 251 -19.46 8.08 -6.81
CA GLU A 251 -19.31 7.48 -8.15
C GLU A 251 -18.13 6.50 -8.25
N LEU A 252 -17.04 6.82 -7.54
CA LEU A 252 -15.83 5.99 -7.48
C LEU A 252 -15.79 5.15 -6.20
N LYS A 253 -16.88 5.06 -5.44
CA LYS A 253 -16.94 4.17 -4.28
C LYS A 253 -16.73 2.73 -4.74
N SER A 254 -15.70 2.10 -4.18
CA SER A 254 -15.30 0.74 -4.54
C SER A 254 -15.08 0.54 -6.04
N TYR A 255 -14.55 1.54 -6.76
CA TYR A 255 -14.29 1.47 -8.21
C TYR A 255 -13.58 0.18 -8.63
N TYR A 256 -12.70 -0.36 -7.78
CA TYR A 256 -11.95 -1.60 -8.01
C TYR A 256 -12.81 -2.87 -8.06
N HIS A 257 -14.10 -2.77 -7.73
CA HIS A 257 -15.08 -3.84 -7.87
C HIS A 257 -16.15 -3.57 -8.94
N GLN A 258 -16.18 -2.38 -9.55
CA GLN A 258 -17.18 -2.03 -10.56
C GLN A 258 -16.96 -2.88 -11.82
N GLY A 259 -17.99 -3.64 -12.22
CA GLY A 259 -17.96 -4.50 -13.39
C GLY A 259 -17.02 -5.71 -13.29
N LYS A 260 -16.51 -6.06 -12.11
CA LYS A 260 -15.45 -7.09 -11.95
C LYS A 260 -15.78 -8.51 -12.46
N ASN A 261 -17.05 -8.81 -12.69
CA ASN A 261 -17.51 -10.10 -13.20
C ASN A 261 -17.72 -10.11 -14.72
N ASP A 262 -17.43 -9.00 -15.40
CA ASP A 262 -17.56 -8.85 -16.84
C ASP A 262 -16.33 -8.11 -17.38
N ARG A 263 -15.53 -8.79 -18.21
CA ARG A 263 -14.29 -8.23 -18.76
C ARG A 263 -14.51 -6.93 -19.53
N ASP A 264 -15.69 -6.72 -20.10
CA ASP A 264 -16.03 -5.57 -20.91
C ASP A 264 -16.56 -4.39 -20.11
N GLN A 265 -17.07 -4.64 -18.90
CA GLN A 265 -17.56 -3.62 -17.98
C GLN A 265 -16.58 -3.32 -16.85
N PHE A 266 -15.52 -4.12 -16.69
CA PHE A 266 -14.59 -3.95 -15.60
C PHE A 266 -13.87 -2.60 -15.65
N TYR A 267 -13.93 -1.86 -14.54
CA TYR A 267 -13.33 -0.52 -14.40
C TYR A 267 -11.88 -0.44 -14.91
N PHE A 268 -11.06 -1.45 -14.56
CA PHE A 268 -9.64 -1.45 -14.91
C PHE A 268 -9.39 -1.57 -16.42
N LYS A 269 -10.34 -2.09 -17.22
CA LYS A 269 -10.22 -2.07 -18.70
C LYS A 269 -10.05 -0.64 -19.19
N GLY A 270 -10.91 0.28 -18.76
CA GLY A 270 -10.82 1.69 -19.12
C GLY A 270 -9.53 2.34 -18.63
N MET A 271 -9.05 1.96 -17.43
CA MET A 271 -7.79 2.46 -16.89
C MET A 271 -6.58 2.00 -17.72
N TYR A 272 -6.53 0.74 -18.13
CA TYR A 272 -5.45 0.22 -18.98
C TYR A 272 -5.47 0.84 -20.37
N LEU A 273 -6.65 1.10 -20.94
CA LEU A 273 -6.80 1.86 -22.18
C LEU A 273 -6.21 3.28 -22.06
N ARG A 274 -6.45 3.96 -20.94
CA ARG A 274 -5.87 5.29 -20.67
C ARG A 274 -4.35 5.25 -20.55
N VAL A 275 -3.77 4.21 -19.95
CA VAL A 275 -2.31 4.01 -19.88
C VAL A 275 -1.71 3.90 -21.29
N MET A 276 -2.30 3.07 -22.16
CA MET A 276 -1.82 2.94 -23.54
C MET A 276 -1.97 4.27 -24.30
N ARG A 277 -3.14 4.91 -24.19
CA ARG A 277 -3.44 6.18 -24.86
C ARG A 277 -2.54 7.33 -24.39
N SER A 278 -2.16 7.38 -23.11
CA SER A 278 -1.24 8.40 -22.60
C SER A 278 0.15 8.28 -23.22
N LEU A 279 0.61 7.04 -23.47
CA LEU A 279 1.89 6.80 -24.14
C LEU A 279 1.80 7.20 -25.61
N ASP A 280 0.69 6.88 -26.30
CA ASP A 280 0.47 7.34 -27.68
C ASP A 280 0.54 8.87 -27.78
N PHE A 281 -0.11 9.58 -26.86
CA PHE A 281 -0.07 11.04 -26.80
C PHE A 281 1.34 11.58 -26.56
N VAL A 282 2.08 11.08 -25.57
CA VAL A 282 3.42 11.58 -25.27
C VAL A 282 4.37 11.39 -26.47
N LYS A 283 4.19 10.31 -27.23
CA LYS A 283 4.96 10.06 -28.46
C LYS A 283 4.68 11.04 -29.60
N THR A 284 3.61 11.83 -29.53
CA THR A 284 3.33 12.89 -30.53
C THR A 284 3.93 14.25 -30.16
N LEU A 285 4.46 14.41 -28.95
CA LEU A 285 5.04 15.67 -28.51
C LEU A 285 6.30 15.98 -29.32
N PRO A 286 6.40 17.18 -29.93
CA PRO A 286 7.54 17.53 -30.78
C PRO A 286 8.86 17.56 -30.01
N GLU A 287 8.84 17.80 -28.70
CA GLU A 287 10.01 17.84 -27.82
C GLU A 287 10.56 16.44 -27.50
N TRP A 288 9.75 15.39 -27.63
CA TRP A 288 10.15 14.02 -27.29
C TRP A 288 11.20 13.50 -28.28
N ASN A 289 12.28 12.91 -27.75
CA ASN A 289 13.44 12.50 -28.53
C ASN A 289 13.22 11.27 -29.45
N GLY A 290 12.04 10.67 -29.41
CA GLY A 290 11.69 9.52 -30.26
C GLY A 290 12.21 8.16 -29.78
N ARG A 291 12.90 8.11 -28.62
CA ARG A 291 13.54 6.89 -28.13
C ARG A 291 13.24 6.57 -26.66
N ASP A 292 13.39 7.55 -25.78
CA ASP A 292 13.42 7.32 -24.33
C ASP A 292 12.09 7.76 -23.68
N LEU A 293 11.33 6.80 -23.15
CA LEU A 293 10.00 6.96 -22.55
C LEU A 293 9.82 6.06 -21.32
#